data_AF-A0AAW4US07-F1
#
_entry.id   AF-A0AAW4US07-F1
#
_cell.length_a   1.000
_cell.length_b   1.000
_cell.length_c   1.000
_cell.angle_alpha   90.00
_cell.angle_beta   90.00
_cell.angle_gamma   90.00
#
_symmetry.space_group_name_H-M   'P 1'
#
loop_
_entity.id
_entity.type
_entity.pdbx_description
1 polymer ?
#
loop_
_entity_poly.entity_id
_entity_poly.type
_entity_poly.pdbx_seq_one_letter_code
_entity_poly.pdbx_strand_id
1 'polypeptide(L)'
;DVDRVLYSLISLFIIGRVVDLVQVGFDRSKNVMIISEVSDEVNKMIIEKMDRGVTHLAIQGGFERREKEMLMCVIPEKEFHTLKEEVLAID
;
A
#
# COMPACT_ATOMS: atom_id res chain seq x y z
N ASP A 1 7.62 17.43 38.28
CA ASP A 1 7.58 16.06 37.73
C ASP A 1 6.83 15.90 36.39
N VAL A 2 5.87 16.77 36.04
CA VAL A 2 5.17 16.69 34.74
C VAL A 2 6.08 17.05 33.56
N ASP A 3 7.00 18.01 33.72
CA ASP A 3 7.92 18.42 32.65
C ASP A 3 8.83 17.29 32.20
N ARG A 4 9.33 16.47 33.14
CA ARG A 4 10.15 15.29 32.82
C ARG A 4 9.37 14.25 32.01
N VAL A 5 8.09 14.07 32.32
CA VAL A 5 7.22 13.18 31.56
C VAL A 5 7.02 13.70 30.14
N LEU A 6 6.75 15.00 29.96
CA LEU A 6 6.66 15.64 28.64
C LEU A 6 7.96 15.49 27.83
N TYR A 7 9.13 15.77 28.43
CA TYR A 7 10.41 15.58 27.75
C TYR A 7 10.67 14.12 27.36
N SER A 8 10.25 13.17 28.20
CA SER A 8 10.38 11.74 27.92
C SER A 8 9.47 11.32 26.74
N LEU A 9 8.23 11.82 26.70
CA LEU A 9 7.30 11.57 25.60
C LEU A 9 7.80 12.15 24.26
N ILE A 10 8.31 13.38 24.28
CA ILE A 10 8.89 14.02 23.09
C ILE A 10 10.12 13.23 22.63
N SER A 11 11.00 12.82 23.55
CA SER A 11 12.19 12.05 23.22
C SER A 11 11.82 10.70 22.60
N LEU A 12 10.84 9.99 23.17
CA LEU A 12 10.34 8.72 22.64
C LEU A 12 9.78 8.88 21.22
N PHE A 13 9.03 9.95 20.98
CA PHE A 13 8.49 10.25 19.66
C PHE A 13 9.60 10.51 18.63
N ILE A 14 10.60 11.33 18.98
CA ILE A 14 11.73 11.63 18.10
C ILE A 14 12.52 10.35 17.80
N ILE A 15 12.84 9.54 18.82
CA ILE A 15 13.55 8.27 18.66
C ILE A 15 12.77 7.35 17.70
N GLY A 16 11.46 7.21 17.89
CA GLY A 16 10.63 6.40 16.99
C GLY A 16 10.74 6.86 15.54
N ARG A 17 10.69 8.18 15.29
CA ARG A 17 10.82 8.73 13.94
C ARG A 17 12.22 8.56 13.34
N VAL A 18 13.27 8.67 14.15
CA VAL A 18 14.65 8.45 13.70
C VAL A 18 14.86 6.98 13.35
N VAL A 19 14.37 6.06 14.19
CA VAL A 19 14.43 4.62 13.92
C VAL A 19 13.74 4.29 12.61
N ASP A 20 12.53 4.80 12.41
CA ASP A 20 11.79 4.60 11.16
C ASP A 20 12.58 5.14 9.94
N LEU A 21 13.17 6.32 10.06
CA LEU A 21 13.93 6.97 8.98
C LEU A 21 15.17 6.15 8.62
N VAL A 22 15.87 5.60 9.62
CA VAL A 22 17.07 4.78 9.40
C VAL A 22 16.73 3.41 8.82
N GLN A 23 15.64 2.78 9.28
CA GLN A 23 15.25 1.45 8.81
C GLN A 23 14.62 1.45 7.42
N VAL A 24 13.67 2.35 7.17
CA VAL A 24 12.85 2.35 5.96
C VAL A 24 13.31 3.41 4.96
N GLY A 25 14.09 4.41 5.40
CA GLY A 25 14.48 5.54 4.56
C GLY A 25 13.35 6.58 4.41
N PHE A 26 13.55 7.51 3.47
CA PHE A 26 12.56 8.56 3.17
C PHE A 26 11.38 8.05 2.34
N ASP A 27 11.57 6.97 1.58
CA ASP A 27 10.59 6.48 0.62
C ASP A 27 9.87 5.25 1.15
N ARG A 28 8.72 5.48 1.78
CA ARG A 28 7.86 4.41 2.30
C ARG A 28 6.96 3.92 1.18
N SER A 29 7.30 2.79 0.58
CA SER A 29 6.44 2.10 -0.39
C SER A 29 5.68 0.93 0.27
N LYS A 30 4.42 0.73 -0.13
CA LYS A 30 3.62 -0.44 0.23
C LYS A 30 3.41 -1.33 -1.00
N ASN A 31 3.47 -2.64 -0.78
CA ASN A 31 3.02 -3.61 -1.76
C ASN A 31 1.50 -3.79 -1.61
N VAL A 32 0.77 -3.63 -2.72
CA VAL A 32 -0.68 -3.78 -2.78
C VAL A 32 -1.01 -4.93 -3.73
N MET A 33 -1.79 -5.86 -3.23
CA MET A 33 -2.32 -7.00 -3.98
C MET A 33 -3.83 -6.82 -4.13
N ILE A 34 -4.30 -6.72 -5.37
CA ILE A 34 -5.70 -6.48 -5.69
C ILE A 34 -6.25 -7.72 -6.37
N ILE A 35 -7.31 -8.29 -5.79
CA ILE A 35 -8.07 -9.39 -6.38
C ILE A 35 -9.44 -8.80 -6.72
N SER A 36 -9.78 -8.77 -7.99
CA SER A 36 -11.06 -8.26 -8.49
C SER A 36 -11.52 -9.12 -9.67
N GLU A 37 -12.82 -9.17 -9.93
CA GLU A 37 -13.37 -9.80 -11.13
C GLU A 37 -13.18 -8.92 -12.38
N VAL A 38 -12.96 -7.61 -12.18
CA VAL A 38 -12.68 -6.61 -13.22
C VAL A 38 -11.21 -6.17 -13.20
N SER A 39 -10.29 -7.13 -13.13
CA SER A 39 -8.84 -6.89 -13.06
C SER A 39 -8.33 -6.04 -14.23
N ASP A 40 -8.87 -6.19 -15.44
CA ASP A 40 -8.47 -5.41 -16.61
C ASP A 40 -8.78 -3.91 -16.47
N GLU A 41 -9.95 -3.57 -15.92
CA GLU A 41 -10.35 -2.17 -15.72
C GLU A 41 -9.51 -1.51 -14.63
N VAL A 42 -9.27 -2.24 -13.54
CA VAL A 42 -8.41 -1.77 -12.45
C VAL A 42 -6.96 -1.60 -12.94
N ASN A 43 -6.43 -2.54 -13.74
CA ASN A 43 -5.11 -2.44 -14.33
C ASN A 43 -4.98 -1.17 -15.20
N LYS A 44 -5.96 -0.93 -16.07
CA LYS A 44 -5.99 0.27 -16.92
C LYS A 44 -6.03 1.54 -16.09
N MET A 45 -6.84 1.59 -15.04
CA MET A 45 -6.91 2.73 -14.14
C MET A 45 -5.55 3.00 -13.46
N ILE A 46 -4.88 1.98 -12.96
CA ILE A 46 -3.58 2.13 -12.27
C ILE A 46 -2.52 2.67 -13.25
N ILE A 47 -2.50 2.17 -14.49
CA ILE A 47 -1.55 2.63 -15.51
C ILE A 47 -1.86 4.06 -15.95
N GLU A 48 -3.12 4.37 -16.27
CA GLU A 48 -3.49 5.65 -16.89
C GLU A 48 -3.62 6.81 -15.87
N LYS A 49 -4.19 6.55 -14.69
CA LYS A 49 -4.43 7.60 -13.68
C LYS A 49 -3.28 7.76 -12.71
N MET A 50 -2.62 6.67 -12.32
CA MET A 50 -1.58 6.70 -11.29
C MET A 50 -0.15 6.67 -11.85
N ASP A 51 0.01 6.37 -13.15
CA ASP A 51 1.33 6.21 -13.79
C ASP A 51 2.21 5.19 -13.04
N ARG A 52 1.58 4.08 -12.61
CA ARG A 52 2.23 3.01 -11.84
C ARG A 52 2.29 1.72 -12.64
N GLY A 53 3.41 1.02 -12.49
CA GLY A 53 3.57 -0.34 -13.04
C GLY A 53 2.75 -1.36 -12.25
N VAL A 54 2.17 -2.32 -12.97
CA VAL A 54 1.39 -3.42 -12.41
C VAL A 54 1.93 -4.73 -12.94
N THR A 55 2.01 -5.74 -12.07
CA THR A 55 2.35 -7.11 -12.43
C THR A 55 1.14 -8.00 -12.27
N HIS A 56 0.82 -8.76 -13.32
CA HIS A 56 -0.23 -9.77 -13.29
C HIS A 56 0.29 -11.07 -12.68
N LEU A 57 -0.41 -11.58 -11.68
CA LEU A 57 -0.10 -12.82 -10.99
C LEU A 57 -1.26 -13.80 -11.16
N ALA A 58 -0.98 -14.95 -11.79
CA ALA A 58 -1.93 -16.05 -11.85
C ALA A 58 -2.07 -16.66 -10.44
N ILE A 59 -3.30 -16.68 -9.93
CA ILE A 59 -3.65 -17.24 -8.62
C ILE A 59 -4.70 -18.33 -8.79
N GLN A 60 -4.74 -19.28 -7.86
CA GLN A 60 -5.76 -20.33 -7.85
C GLN A 60 -6.52 -20.31 -6.53
N GLY A 61 -7.86 -20.25 -6.60
CA GLY A 61 -8.72 -20.27 -5.43
C GLY A 61 -8.64 -21.63 -4.72
N GLY A 62 -8.30 -21.64 -3.43
CA GLY A 62 -8.13 -22.89 -2.67
C GLY A 62 -9.40 -23.74 -2.53
N PHE A 63 -10.59 -23.11 -2.54
CA PHE A 63 -11.87 -23.82 -2.39
C PHE A 63 -12.37 -24.37 -3.74
N GLU A 64 -12.56 -23.49 -4.72
CA GLU A 64 -13.18 -23.85 -6.00
C GLU A 64 -12.16 -24.28 -7.07
N ARG A 65 -10.86 -24.20 -6.77
CA ARG A 65 -9.74 -24.45 -7.70
C ARG A 65 -9.80 -23.66 -9.00
N ARG A 66 -10.59 -22.59 -9.04
CA ARG A 66 -10.68 -21.69 -10.19
C ARG A 66 -9.40 -20.87 -10.31
N GLU A 67 -8.87 -20.81 -11.53
CA GLU A 67 -7.82 -19.85 -11.89
C GLU A 67 -8.42 -18.44 -11.88
N LYS A 68 -7.71 -17.52 -11.25
CA LYS A 68 -8.03 -16.10 -11.18
C LYS A 68 -6.73 -15.32 -11.40
N GLU A 69 -6.87 -14.03 -11.67
CA GLU A 69 -5.74 -13.13 -11.79
C GLU A 69 -5.74 -12.15 -10.62
N MET A 70 -4.54 -11.84 -10.12
CA MET A 70 -4.30 -10.84 -9.09
C MET A 70 -3.36 -9.78 -9.65
N LEU A 71 -3.67 -8.52 -9.39
CA LEU A 71 -2.78 -7.42 -9.71
C LEU A 71 -1.87 -7.14 -8.52
N MET A 72 -0.57 -7.02 -8.78
CA MET A 72 0.41 -6.58 -7.80
C MET A 72 1.01 -5.24 -8.23
N CYS A 73 0.96 -4.26 -7.33
CA CYS A 73 1.53 -2.94 -7.55
C CYS A 73 2.30 -2.48 -6.31
N VAL A 74 3.39 -1.73 -6.53
CA VAL A 74 4.15 -1.09 -5.45
C VAL A 74 3.93 0.42 -5.56
N ILE A 75 3.38 1.00 -4.50
CA ILE A 75 3.05 2.44 -4.47
C ILE A 75 3.56 3.10 -3.19
N PRO A 76 3.85 4.42 -3.21
CA PRO A 76 4.12 5.17 -1.99
C PRO A 76 2.94 5.10 -1.01
N GLU A 77 3.23 5.05 0.28
CA GLU A 77 2.21 4.99 1.35
C GLU A 77 1.20 6.16 1.27
N LYS A 78 1.63 7.32 0.77
CA LYS A 78 0.78 8.51 0.58
C LYS A 78 -0.28 8.32 -0.51
N GLU A 79 0.01 7.51 -1.53
CA GLU A 79 -0.89 7.25 -2.66
C GLU A 79 -1.86 6.09 -2.38
N PHE A 80 -1.64 5.35 -1.29
CA PHE A 80 -2.47 4.19 -0.93
C PHE A 80 -3.94 4.54 -0.75
N HIS A 81 -4.23 5.71 -0.15
CA HIS A 81 -5.61 6.12 0.05
C HIS A 81 -6.33 6.37 -1.28
N THR A 82 -5.68 7.08 -2.21
CA THR A 82 -6.20 7.36 -3.55
C THR A 82 -6.40 6.08 -4.35
N LEU A 83 -5.42 5.16 -4.34
CA LEU A 83 -5.57 3.86 -5.01
C LEU A 83 -6.80 3.13 -4.50
N LYS A 84 -6.99 3.09 -3.18
CA LYS A 84 -8.12 2.40 -2.56
C LYS A 84 -9.47 3.00 -3.00
N GLU A 85 -9.59 4.32 -3.05
CA GLU A 85 -10.82 4.99 -3.48
C GLU A 85 -11.13 4.75 -4.95
N GLU A 86 -10.12 4.78 -5.81
CA GLU A 86 -10.28 4.50 -7.23
C GLU A 86 -10.68 3.04 -7.50
N VAL A 87 -10.11 2.08 -6.77
CA VAL A 87 -10.52 0.67 -6.86
C VAL A 87 -11.98 0.50 -6.41
N LEU A 88 -12.37 1.10 -5.28
CA LEU A 88 -13.73 1.05 -4.75
C LEU A 88 -14.78 1.74 -5.64
N ALA A 89 -14.36 2.64 -6.54
CA ALA A 89 -15.25 3.27 -7.50
C ALA A 89 -15.55 2.37 -8.71
N ILE A 90 -14.69 1.38 -8.96
CA ILE A 90 -14.79 0.42 -10.07
C ILE A 90 -15.48 -0.88 -9.59
N ASP A 91 -15.11 -1.37 -8.40
CA ASP A 91 -15.55 -2.63 -7.79
C ASP A 91 -15.98 -2.44 -6.33
#